data_AF-A0A920QJV8-F1
#
_entry.id   AF-A0A920QJV8-F1
#
_cell.length_a   1.000
_cell.length_b   1.000
_cell.length_c   1.000
_cell.angle_alpha   90.00
_cell.angle_beta   90.00
_cell.angle_gamma   90.00
#
_symmetry.space_group_name_H-M   'P 1'
#
loop_
_entity.id
_entity.type
_entity.pdbx_description
1 polymer ?
#
loop_
_entity_poly.entity_id
_entity_poly.type
_entity_poly.pdbx_seq_one_letter_code
_entity_poly.pdbx_strand_id
1 'polypeptide(L)'
;MEEGTVALTGKNEDGKRVQSTSNEENSDMLLNSKQVIIVPGYGMAVAQAQYIIHEIAENLLKRNLSVKFAIHPVAGRLPGHMNVLLAEAKLPYDIVFEMDEINSEFKNTDVVLVVGANDIVNPGALDDENSRYMECRARSMGCKNSNCP
;
A
#
# COMPACT_ATOMS: atom_id res chain seq x y z
N MET A 1 8.71 27.19 -9.19
CA MET A 1 8.53 25.99 -10.03
C MET A 1 9.90 25.55 -10.45
N GLU A 2 10.11 24.23 -10.48
CA GLU A 2 11.37 23.51 -10.75
C GLU A 2 12.12 23.05 -9.50
N GLU A 3 11.85 21.80 -9.10
CA GLU A 3 12.87 20.87 -8.58
C GLU A 3 12.55 19.48 -9.14
N GLY A 4 12.98 19.24 -10.39
CA GLY A 4 13.15 17.89 -10.92
C GLY A 4 14.44 17.32 -10.35
N THR A 5 14.35 16.53 -9.28
CA THR A 5 15.50 15.76 -8.78
C THR A 5 15.57 14.41 -9.48
N VAL A 6 16.68 14.22 -10.18
CA VAL A 6 17.07 13.04 -10.97
C VAL A 6 17.33 11.82 -10.07
N ALA A 7 17.04 10.64 -10.62
CA ALA A 7 17.20 9.32 -10.03
C ALA A 7 18.55 9.09 -9.31
N LEU A 8 18.49 8.90 -7.99
CA LEU A 8 19.59 8.37 -7.18
C LEU A 8 19.45 6.86 -7.10
N THR A 9 20.29 6.10 -7.82
CA THR A 9 20.48 4.66 -7.55
C THR A 9 21.17 4.53 -6.18
N GLY A 10 20.39 4.30 -5.13
CA GLY A 10 20.88 3.83 -3.84
C GLY A 10 21.16 2.33 -3.91
N LYS A 11 22.39 1.91 -3.63
CA LYS A 11 22.67 0.50 -3.34
C LYS A 11 22.29 0.24 -1.90
N ASN A 12 21.29 -0.61 -1.65
CA ASN A 12 21.07 -1.17 -0.32
C ASN A 12 22.06 -2.32 -0.08
N GLU A 13 22.31 -2.61 1.20
CA GLU A 13 23.33 -3.52 1.71
C GLU A 13 23.12 -4.99 1.27
N ASP A 14 21.95 -5.31 0.70
CA ASP A 14 21.58 -6.61 0.12
C ASP A 14 21.94 -6.79 -1.38
N GLY A 15 22.68 -5.85 -1.98
CA GLY A 15 23.11 -5.93 -3.39
C GLY A 15 22.00 -5.70 -4.42
N LYS A 16 20.77 -5.39 -3.99
CA LYS A 16 19.65 -5.01 -4.88
C LYS A 16 19.67 -3.51 -5.15
N ARG A 17 19.50 -3.15 -6.43
CA ARG A 17 19.51 -1.76 -6.91
C ARG A 17 18.15 -1.11 -6.64
N VAL A 18 18.11 -0.05 -5.84
CA VAL A 18 16.93 0.80 -5.73
C VAL A 18 16.83 1.65 -6.99
N GLN A 19 15.68 1.59 -7.66
CA GLN A 19 15.38 2.44 -8.80
C GLN A 19 14.50 3.59 -8.32
N SER A 20 15.07 4.78 -8.28
CA SER A 20 14.32 6.01 -8.09
C SER A 20 13.73 6.46 -9.42
N THR A 21 12.49 6.92 -9.39
CA THR A 21 11.70 7.36 -10.55
C THR A 21 11.17 8.76 -10.24
N SER A 22 10.96 9.56 -11.28
CA SER A 22 10.41 10.91 -11.13
C SER A 22 8.88 10.91 -11.01
N ASN A 23 8.32 12.01 -10.51
CA ASN A 23 6.87 12.16 -10.40
C ASN A 23 6.17 12.14 -11.76
N GLU A 24 6.82 12.70 -12.79
CA GLU A 24 6.31 12.76 -14.16
C GLU A 24 6.23 11.36 -14.75
N GLU A 25 7.31 10.58 -14.65
CA GLU A 25 7.35 9.18 -15.11
C GLU A 25 6.29 8.32 -14.41
N ASN A 26 6.10 8.49 -13.09
CA ASN A 26 5.06 7.77 -12.35
C ASN A 26 3.66 8.13 -12.83
N SER A 27 3.41 9.40 -13.13
CA SER A 27 2.12 9.85 -13.64
C SER A 27 1.85 9.27 -15.02
N ASP A 28 2.86 9.20 -15.90
CA ASP A 28 2.75 8.57 -17.21
C ASP A 28 2.49 7.06 -17.10
N MET A 29 3.15 6.37 -16.17
CA MET A 29 2.89 4.94 -15.93
C MET A 29 1.44 4.70 -15.49
N LEU A 30 0.92 5.53 -14.59
CA LEU A 30 -0.48 5.43 -14.12
C LEU A 30 -1.48 5.73 -15.24
N LEU A 31 -1.18 6.73 -16.09
CA LEU A 31 -2.07 7.12 -17.20
C LEU A 31 -2.12 6.10 -18.34
N ASN A 32 -1.04 5.33 -18.54
CA ASN A 32 -0.97 4.27 -19.55
C ASN A 32 -1.50 2.91 -19.06
N SER A 33 -1.79 2.78 -17.77
CA SER A 33 -2.33 1.55 -17.17
C SER A 33 -3.83 1.44 -17.37
N LYS A 34 -4.38 0.22 -17.44
CA LYS A 34 -5.84 -0.02 -17.47
C LYS A 34 -6.39 -0.34 -16.10
N GLN A 35 -5.62 -1.08 -15.31
CA GLN A 35 -5.96 -1.47 -13.95
C GLN A 35 -4.87 -1.04 -12.97
N VAL A 36 -5.28 -0.26 -11.96
CA VAL A 36 -4.40 0.26 -10.91
C VAL A 36 -4.92 -0.21 -9.55
N ILE A 37 -4.04 -0.82 -8.75
CA ILE A 37 -4.33 -1.15 -7.35
C ILE A 37 -3.57 -0.19 -6.44
N ILE A 38 -4.27 0.43 -5.50
CA ILE A 38 -3.69 1.32 -4.49
C ILE A 38 -3.65 0.58 -3.15
N VAL A 39 -2.47 0.49 -2.55
CA VAL A 39 -2.25 -0.15 -1.24
C VAL A 39 -1.92 0.93 -0.21
N PRO A 40 -2.91 1.42 0.57
CA PRO A 40 -2.66 2.37 1.64
C PRO A 40 -2.02 1.70 2.86
N GLY A 41 -1.12 2.41 3.53
CA GLY A 41 -0.49 1.98 4.78
C GLY A 41 -0.46 3.07 5.83
N TYR A 42 0.22 2.78 6.94
CA TYR A 42 0.33 3.69 8.08
C TYR A 42 0.91 5.07 7.71
N GLY A 43 1.87 5.12 6.77
CA GLY A 43 2.46 6.38 6.32
C GLY A 43 1.46 7.33 5.66
N MET A 44 0.42 6.81 4.99
CA MET A 44 -0.66 7.63 4.43
C MET A 44 -1.42 8.36 5.54
N ALA A 45 -1.69 7.66 6.65
CA ALA A 45 -2.39 8.21 7.81
C ALA A 45 -1.56 9.28 8.51
N VAL A 46 -0.25 9.05 8.70
CA VAL A 46 0.65 10.02 9.33
C VAL A 46 0.76 11.30 8.48
N ALA A 47 0.81 11.15 7.15
CA ALA A 47 0.89 12.28 6.23
C ALA A 47 -0.46 12.96 5.95
N GLN A 48 -1.57 12.45 6.50
CA GLN A 48 -2.94 12.88 6.20
C GLN A 48 -3.22 13.00 4.69
N ALA A 49 -2.72 12.04 3.91
CA ALA A 49 -2.77 12.08 2.45
C ALA A 49 -4.08 11.53 1.85
N GLN A 50 -5.07 11.17 2.67
CA GLN A 50 -6.30 10.50 2.23
C GLN A 50 -7.08 11.31 1.16
N TYR A 51 -7.12 12.64 1.30
CA TYR A 51 -7.79 13.52 0.35
C TYR A 51 -7.06 13.58 -1.00
N ILE A 52 -5.74 13.57 -0.98
CA ILE A 52 -4.90 13.60 -2.18
C ILE A 52 -5.04 12.28 -2.96
N ILE A 53 -5.03 11.16 -2.24
CA ILE A 53 -5.24 9.84 -2.85
C ILE A 53 -6.64 9.71 -3.45
N HIS A 54 -7.66 10.28 -2.80
CA HIS A 54 -9.00 10.36 -3.36
C HIS A 54 -9.05 11.17 -4.66
N GLU A 55 -8.40 12.34 -4.71
CA GLU A 55 -8.34 13.17 -5.91
C GLU A 55 -7.62 12.44 -7.07
N ILE A 56 -6.53 11.73 -6.78
CA ILE A 56 -5.83 10.89 -7.76
C ILE A 56 -6.76 9.79 -8.27
N ALA A 57 -7.44 9.06 -7.38
CA ALA A 57 -8.36 8.00 -7.77
C ALA A 57 -9.52 8.53 -8.63
N GLU A 58 -10.09 9.68 -8.28
CA GLU A 58 -11.15 10.32 -9.06
C GLU A 58 -10.67 10.72 -10.46
N ASN A 59 -9.47 11.28 -10.56
CA ASN A 59 -8.87 11.66 -11.84
C ASN A 59 -8.59 10.45 -12.75
N LEU A 60 -8.22 9.30 -12.17
CA LEU A 60 -8.03 8.05 -12.90
C LEU A 60 -9.38 7.45 -13.33
N LEU A 61 -10.39 7.45 -12.45
CA LEU A 61 -11.75 6.98 -12.76
C LEU A 61 -12.40 7.79 -13.88
N LYS A 62 -12.23 9.13 -13.87
CA LYS A 62 -12.69 10.03 -14.95
C LYS A 62 -12.12 9.69 -16.33
N ARG A 63 -10.96 9.02 -16.37
CA ARG A 63 -10.28 8.58 -17.59
C ARG A 63 -10.67 7.15 -17.99
N ASN A 64 -11.69 6.56 -17.36
CA ASN A 64 -12.14 5.17 -17.54
C ASN A 64 -11.09 4.12 -17.12
N LEU A 65 -10.22 4.45 -16.17
CA LEU A 65 -9.27 3.50 -15.59
C LEU A 65 -9.92 2.76 -14.41
N SER A 66 -9.62 1.48 -14.25
CA SER A 66 -10.10 0.71 -13.10
C SER A 66 -9.17 0.96 -11.91
N VAL A 67 -9.70 1.59 -10.85
CA VAL A 67 -8.97 1.83 -9.61
C VAL A 67 -9.58 0.99 -8.50
N LYS A 68 -8.74 0.23 -7.81
CA LYS A 68 -9.14 -0.59 -6.66
C LYS A 68 -8.24 -0.31 -5.47
N PHE A 69 -8.81 -0.27 -4.28
CA PHE A 69 -8.08 -0.11 -3.02
C PHE A 69 -7.95 -1.48 -2.36
N ALA A 70 -6.72 -1.86 -2.02
CA ALA A 70 -6.42 -3.09 -1.30
C ALA A 70 -6.15 -2.77 0.17
N ILE A 71 -7.08 -3.08 1.06
CA ILE A 71 -6.89 -2.90 2.50
C ILE A 71 -6.35 -4.19 3.11
N HIS A 72 -5.22 -4.07 3.79
CA HIS A 72 -4.73 -5.15 4.65
C HIS A 72 -5.39 -5.03 6.04
N PRO A 73 -5.89 -6.10 6.67
CA PRO A 73 -6.60 -6.02 7.95
C PRO A 73 -5.75 -5.44 9.10
N VAL A 74 -4.42 -5.61 9.01
CA VAL A 74 -3.45 -4.99 9.94
C VAL A 74 -2.85 -3.66 9.45
N ALA A 75 -3.44 -3.02 8.43
CA ALA A 75 -2.98 -1.72 7.96
C ALA A 75 -3.24 -0.63 9.00
N GLY A 76 -2.16 -0.06 9.55
CA GLY A 76 -2.20 0.98 10.57
C GLY A 76 -1.84 0.48 11.97
N ARG A 77 -2.12 1.30 12.98
CA ARG A 77 -1.85 0.98 14.40
C ARG A 77 -3.07 0.54 15.20
N LEU A 78 -4.27 0.69 14.62
CA LEU A 78 -5.54 0.31 15.22
C LEU A 78 -6.32 -0.52 14.20
N PRO A 79 -7.08 -1.55 14.62
CA PRO A 79 -7.98 -2.27 13.73
C PRO A 79 -8.96 -1.31 13.06
N GLY A 80 -9.07 -1.36 11.73
CA GLY A 80 -9.97 -0.49 10.96
C GLY A 80 -9.52 0.97 10.82
N HIS A 81 -8.27 1.30 11.18
CA HIS A 81 -7.76 2.67 11.06
C HIS A 81 -7.89 3.21 9.63
N MET A 82 -7.54 2.41 8.61
CA MET A 82 -7.65 2.85 7.22
C MET A 82 -9.11 3.08 6.80
N ASN A 83 -10.04 2.22 7.21
CA ASN A 83 -11.45 2.34 6.84
C ASN A 83 -12.05 3.68 7.33
N VAL A 84 -11.66 4.13 8.53
CA VAL A 84 -12.10 5.44 9.05
C VAL A 84 -11.56 6.60 8.21
N LEU A 85 -10.27 6.56 7.83
CA LEU A 85 -9.66 7.63 7.02
C LEU A 85 -10.22 7.66 5.59
N LEU A 86 -10.51 6.50 5.03
CA LEU A 86 -11.12 6.40 3.69
C LEU A 86 -12.58 6.87 3.72
N ALA A 87 -13.31 6.59 4.81
CA ALA A 87 -14.65 7.11 5.04
C ALA A 87 -14.65 8.64 5.18
N GLU A 88 -13.66 9.20 5.87
CA GLU A 88 -13.46 10.65 6.00
C GLU A 88 -13.19 11.30 4.64
N ALA A 89 -12.37 10.65 3.80
CA ALA A 89 -12.09 11.08 2.43
C ALA A 89 -13.26 10.84 1.45
N LYS A 90 -14.39 10.31 1.90
CA LYS A 90 -15.58 10.00 1.07
C LYS A 90 -15.30 9.06 -0.10
N LEU A 91 -14.34 8.15 0.05
CA LEU A 91 -14.13 7.12 -0.95
C LEU A 91 -15.31 6.13 -0.95
N PRO A 92 -15.84 5.76 -2.13
CA PRO A 92 -16.90 4.77 -2.19
C PRO A 92 -16.38 3.42 -1.72
N TYR A 93 -17.16 2.72 -0.91
CA TYR A 93 -16.77 1.38 -0.44
C TYR A 93 -16.74 0.34 -1.56
N ASP A 94 -17.38 0.61 -2.70
CA ASP A 94 -17.43 -0.31 -3.85
C ASP A 94 -16.07 -0.54 -4.52
N ILE A 95 -15.12 0.40 -4.34
CA ILE A 95 -13.76 0.28 -4.87
C ILE A 95 -12.77 -0.19 -3.80
N VAL A 96 -13.25 -0.47 -2.59
CA VAL A 96 -12.45 -0.91 -1.45
C VAL A 96 -12.61 -2.41 -1.27
N PHE A 97 -11.50 -3.13 -1.39
CA PHE A 97 -11.46 -4.58 -1.29
C PHE A 97 -10.54 -5.00 -0.15
N GLU A 98 -10.95 -6.08 0.52
CA GLU A 98 -10.14 -6.74 1.53
C GLU A 98 -9.05 -7.61 0.86
N MET A 99 -8.03 -7.99 1.63
CA MET A 99 -6.89 -8.78 1.17
C MET A 99 -7.30 -10.05 0.41
N ASP A 100 -8.26 -10.82 0.93
CA ASP A 100 -8.64 -12.12 0.35
C ASP A 100 -9.30 -11.98 -1.03
N GLU A 101 -10.01 -10.88 -1.26
CA GLU A 101 -10.74 -10.62 -2.50
C GLU A 101 -9.80 -10.07 -3.58
N ILE A 102 -8.93 -9.13 -3.20
CA ILE A 102 -8.05 -8.45 -4.14
C ILE A 102 -6.83 -9.29 -4.56
N ASN A 103 -6.46 -10.30 -3.76
CA ASN A 103 -5.29 -11.13 -4.02
C ASN A 103 -5.31 -11.82 -5.41
N SER A 104 -6.49 -12.18 -5.90
CA SER A 104 -6.65 -12.79 -7.23
C SER A 104 -6.46 -11.79 -8.37
N GLU A 105 -6.74 -10.50 -8.11
CA GLU A 105 -6.72 -9.43 -9.11
C GLU A 105 -5.32 -8.86 -9.38
N PHE A 106 -4.37 -9.05 -8.46
CA PHE A 106 -2.98 -8.60 -8.68
C PHE A 106 -2.34 -9.20 -9.92
N LYS A 107 -2.77 -10.39 -10.36
CA LYS A 107 -2.25 -11.04 -11.58
C LYS A 107 -2.64 -10.30 -12.87
N ASN A 108 -3.76 -9.58 -12.84
CA ASN A 108 -4.31 -8.86 -14.00
C ASN A 108 -4.03 -7.35 -13.93
N THR A 109 -3.35 -6.89 -12.88
CA THR A 109 -3.10 -5.48 -12.62
C THR A 109 -1.81 -5.02 -13.30
N ASP A 110 -1.86 -3.85 -13.94
CA ASP A 110 -0.70 -3.27 -14.63
C ASP A 110 0.25 -2.58 -13.66
N VAL A 111 -0.30 -1.77 -12.74
CA VAL A 111 0.48 -0.96 -11.78
C VAL A 111 -0.12 -1.06 -10.39
N VAL A 112 0.76 -1.26 -9.41
CA VAL A 112 0.42 -1.22 -7.98
C VAL A 112 1.07 0.02 -7.36
N LEU A 113 0.25 0.92 -6.82
CA LEU A 113 0.69 2.12 -6.10
C LEU A 113 0.66 1.86 -4.60
N VAL A 114 1.84 1.67 -4.00
CA VAL A 114 1.99 1.45 -2.56
C VAL A 114 2.22 2.80 -1.87
N VAL A 115 1.32 3.19 -0.95
CA VAL A 115 1.36 4.50 -0.29
C VAL A 115 1.54 4.34 1.21
N GLY A 116 2.77 4.59 1.69
CA GLY A 116 3.05 4.57 3.13
C GLY A 116 2.90 3.18 3.78
N ALA A 117 2.97 2.13 2.98
CA ALA A 117 2.97 0.74 3.41
C ALA A 117 4.38 0.15 3.26
N ASN A 118 4.82 -0.59 4.28
CA ASN A 118 6.12 -1.26 4.30
C ASN A 118 5.93 -2.72 4.74
N ASP A 119 5.49 -2.93 5.99
CA ASP A 119 5.35 -4.28 6.54
C ASP A 119 4.31 -5.15 5.80
N ILE A 120 3.21 -4.55 5.33
CA ILE A 120 2.10 -5.27 4.68
C ILE A 120 2.42 -5.73 3.24
N VAL A 121 3.46 -5.17 2.62
CA VAL A 121 3.90 -5.54 1.25
C VAL A 121 5.19 -6.35 1.25
N ASN A 122 5.70 -6.70 2.44
CA ASN A 122 6.97 -7.39 2.58
C ASN A 122 6.84 -8.88 2.18
N PRO A 123 7.53 -9.35 1.13
CA PRO A 123 7.51 -10.77 0.75
C PRO A 123 8.17 -11.68 1.80
N GLY A 124 9.06 -11.14 2.65
CA GLY A 124 9.72 -11.89 3.72
C GLY A 124 8.78 -12.39 4.83
N ALA A 125 7.52 -11.93 4.84
CA ALA A 125 6.51 -12.47 5.74
C ALA A 125 6.08 -13.92 5.40
N LEU A 126 6.41 -14.42 4.20
CA LEU A 126 6.03 -15.77 3.74
C LEU A 126 7.07 -16.84 4.06
N ASP A 127 8.36 -16.51 4.05
CA ASP A 127 9.48 -17.46 4.15
C ASP A 127 10.04 -17.63 5.58
N ASP A 128 9.90 -16.62 6.44
CA ASP A 128 10.48 -16.66 7.79
C ASP A 128 9.46 -17.05 8.87
N GLU A 129 9.42 -18.34 9.23
CA GLU A 129 8.71 -18.83 10.44
C GLU A 129 9.25 -18.20 11.74
N ASN A 130 10.47 -17.64 11.73
CA ASN A 130 11.14 -17.09 12.91
C ASN A 130 11.18 -15.56 12.96
N SER A 131 10.42 -14.87 12.10
CA SER A 131 10.40 -13.41 12.05
C SER A 131 9.45 -12.79 13.08
N ARG A 132 9.84 -11.65 13.67
CA ARG A 132 9.03 -10.83 14.62
C ARG A 132 7.64 -10.45 14.08
N TYR A 133 7.38 -10.61 12.78
CA TYR A 133 6.07 -10.38 12.18
C TYR A 133 5.03 -11.47 12.54
N MET A 134 5.45 -12.72 12.76
CA MET A 134 4.57 -13.76 13.33
C MET A 134 4.32 -13.52 14.83
N GLU A 135 5.27 -12.93 15.56
CA GLU A 135 5.09 -12.57 16.97
C GLU A 135 3.95 -11.55 17.15
N CYS A 136 3.82 -10.58 16.23
CA CYS A 136 2.66 -9.68 16.16
C CYS A 136 1.34 -10.40 15.86
N ARG A 137 1.36 -11.45 15.04
CA ARG A 137 0.17 -12.29 14.73
C ARG A 137 -0.24 -13.18 15.91
N ALA A 138 0.73 -13.71 16.66
CA ALA A 138 0.47 -14.50 17.87
C ALA A 138 -0.10 -13.63 19.01
N ARG A 139 0.34 -12.37 19.09
CA ARG A 139 -0.13 -11.43 20.11
C ARG A 139 -1.54 -10.88 19.82
N SER A 140 -1.92 -10.72 18.55
CA SER A 140 -3.29 -10.33 18.16
C SER A 140 -4.31 -11.46 18.32
N MET A 141 -3.88 -12.73 18.28
CA MET A 141 -4.72 -13.91 18.54
C MET A 141 -4.84 -14.28 20.03
N GLY A 142 -4.38 -13.44 20.96
CA GLY A 142 -4.61 -13.63 22.40
C GLY A 142 -3.82 -14.79 22.99
N CYS A 143 -2.56 -14.96 22.59
CA CYS A 143 -1.68 -15.98 23.17
C CYS A 143 -1.34 -15.65 24.64
N LYS A 144 -2.18 -16.12 25.56
CA LYS A 144 -1.90 -16.21 27.00
C LYS A 144 -0.98 -17.42 27.23
N ASN A 145 0.33 -17.28 27.05
CA ASN A 145 1.23 -18.22 27.71
C ASN A 145 2.56 -17.57 28.07
N SER A 146 2.93 -17.83 29.31
CA SER A 146 3.95 -17.18 30.13
C SER A 146 5.38 -17.62 29.80
N ASN A 147 5.76 -17.55 28.53
CA ASN A 147 7.17 -17.66 28.15
C ASN A 147 7.38 -17.00 26.78
N CYS A 148 7.47 -15.67 26.78
CA CYS A 148 8.32 -14.97 25.80
C CYS A 148 9.76 -15.04 26.33
N PRO A 149 10.77 -15.32 25.50
CA PRO A 149 12.15 -15.01 25.84
C PRO A 149 12.35 -13.51 26.07
#